data_AF-A0A2P2I9C8-F1
#
_entry.id   AF-A0A2P2I9C8-F1
#
_cell.length_a   1.000
_cell.length_b   1.000
_cell.length_c   1.000
_cell.angle_alpha   90.00
_cell.angle_beta   90.00
_cell.angle_gamma   90.00
#
_symmetry.space_group_name_H-M   'P 1'
#
loop_
_entity.id
_entity.type
_entity.pdbx_description
1 polymer ?
#
loop_
_entity_poly.entity_id
_entity_poly.type
_entity_poly.pdbx_seq_one_letter_code
_entity_poly.pdbx_strand_id
1 'polypeptide(L)'
;KLKLSLQEKKCSIEQKDRAISDLSMEIQLKLNEMIHIKTSLSGMSSAKTIIEAQLSAALSQITGKDQHITDINKELTDALTSIVDLKAKITTGEDLRKKLHNKVLELKGNIRVFCRVRPLLADEIVKNGDSDSILHLNILSENSIELLKGTANCDTSSMSGLKSRGNGAVEFTYDRVFGPKHTQADVFEEVSQLVQSALDGYNVCVFAYGQTGSGKTYTMEGVPDSLQDAGIIPRTVTHIFTEIERLKEHGWEYQIETSFLEIYNET
;
A
#
# COMPACT_ATOMS: atom_id res chain seq x y z
N LYS A 1 50.39 86.92 -82.84
CA LYS A 1 50.00 86.98 -81.41
C LYS A 1 48.62 86.38 -81.14
N LEU A 2 47.55 86.74 -81.87
CA LEU A 2 46.21 86.15 -81.65
C LEU A 2 46.10 84.63 -81.91
N LYS A 3 46.71 84.09 -82.98
CA LYS A 3 46.63 82.64 -83.30
C LYS A 3 47.23 81.72 -82.22
N LEU A 4 48.38 82.10 -81.64
CA LEU A 4 49.03 81.37 -80.55
C LEU A 4 48.18 81.36 -79.28
N SER A 5 47.61 82.50 -78.90
CA SER A 5 46.71 82.61 -77.74
C SER A 5 45.41 81.79 -77.92
N LEU A 6 44.89 81.72 -79.15
CA LEU A 6 43.73 80.88 -79.48
C LEU A 6 44.07 79.38 -79.34
N GLN A 7 45.27 78.98 -79.74
CA GLN A 7 45.75 77.60 -79.71
C GLN A 7 46.08 77.13 -78.28
N GLU A 8 46.65 78.01 -77.45
CA GLU A 8 46.84 77.77 -76.00
C GLU A 8 45.50 77.63 -75.27
N LYS A 9 44.52 78.51 -75.56
CA LYS A 9 43.18 78.39 -74.99
C LYS A 9 42.47 77.11 -75.45
N LYS A 10 42.63 76.71 -76.71
CA LYS A 10 42.06 75.47 -77.24
C LYS A 10 42.65 74.23 -76.57
N CYS A 11 43.96 74.21 -76.35
CA CYS A 11 44.65 73.16 -75.60
C CYS A 11 44.22 73.13 -74.12
N SER A 12 44.03 74.29 -73.49
CA SER A 12 43.53 74.39 -72.11
C SER A 12 42.07 73.90 -71.98
N ILE A 13 41.22 74.17 -72.97
CA ILE A 13 39.85 73.65 -73.03
C ILE A 13 39.87 72.13 -73.18
N GLU A 14 40.65 71.58 -74.11
CA GLU A 14 40.76 70.11 -74.27
C GLU A 14 41.34 69.39 -73.04
N GLN A 15 42.24 70.04 -72.28
CA GLN A 15 42.72 69.51 -71.00
C GLN A 15 41.64 69.52 -69.94
N LYS A 16 40.83 70.59 -69.87
CA LYS A 16 39.70 70.67 -68.94
C LYS A 16 38.60 69.69 -69.30
N ASP A 17 38.30 69.50 -70.58
CA ASP A 17 37.30 68.54 -71.05
C ASP A 17 37.71 67.10 -70.74
N ARG A 18 39.01 66.75 -70.86
CA ARG A 18 39.53 65.46 -70.40
C ARG A 18 39.39 65.30 -68.89
N ALA A 19 39.78 66.30 -68.10
CA ALA A 19 39.63 66.26 -66.65
C ALA A 19 38.16 66.14 -66.22
N ILE A 20 37.23 66.80 -66.92
CA ILE A 20 35.79 66.68 -66.68
C ILE A 20 35.30 65.26 -67.02
N SER A 21 35.78 64.67 -68.11
CA SER A 21 35.45 63.29 -68.49
C SER A 21 35.95 62.27 -67.46
N ASP A 22 37.20 62.41 -67.01
CA ASP A 22 37.81 61.53 -66.00
C ASP A 22 37.06 61.64 -64.66
N LEU A 23 36.76 62.87 -64.23
CA LEU A 23 35.99 63.12 -62.99
C LEU A 23 34.56 62.59 -63.11
N SER A 24 33.92 62.71 -64.28
CA SER A 24 32.60 62.15 -64.54
C SER A 24 32.60 60.61 -64.47
N MET A 25 33.64 59.98 -64.99
CA MET A 25 33.82 58.53 -64.92
C MET A 25 34.04 58.06 -63.48
N GLU A 26 34.82 58.80 -62.68
CA GLU A 26 35.03 58.52 -61.26
C GLU A 26 33.76 58.72 -60.42
N ILE A 27 32.99 59.78 -60.68
CA ILE A 27 31.66 59.99 -60.06
C ILE A 27 30.72 58.83 -60.39
N GLN A 28 30.75 58.32 -61.62
CA GLN A 28 29.87 57.22 -62.04
C GLN A 28 30.27 55.88 -61.42
N LEU A 29 31.56 55.63 -61.23
CA LEU A 29 32.06 54.48 -60.45
C LEU A 29 31.62 54.57 -58.98
N LYS A 30 31.78 55.74 -58.36
CA LYS A 30 31.33 55.99 -56.98
C LYS A 30 29.82 55.86 -56.83
N LEU A 31 29.05 56.28 -57.84
CA LEU A 31 27.60 56.13 -57.87
C LEU A 31 27.20 54.64 -57.91
N ASN A 32 27.88 53.83 -58.73
CA ASN A 32 27.64 52.39 -58.80
C ASN A 32 28.01 51.67 -57.49
N GLU A 33 29.13 52.03 -56.85
CA GLU A 33 29.49 51.55 -55.51
C GLU A 33 28.41 51.92 -54.47
N MET A 34 27.90 53.16 -54.52
CA MET A 34 26.88 53.66 -53.60
C MET A 34 25.54 52.93 -53.78
N ILE A 35 25.16 52.64 -55.03
CA ILE A 35 23.98 51.81 -55.34
C ILE A 35 24.17 50.40 -54.78
N HIS A 36 25.33 49.77 -54.99
CA HIS A 36 25.60 48.42 -54.50
C HIS A 36 25.54 48.34 -52.95
N ILE A 37 26.13 49.33 -52.27
CA ILE A 37 26.09 49.44 -50.81
C ILE A 37 24.65 49.64 -50.33
N LYS A 38 23.87 50.50 -51.00
CA LYS A 38 22.46 50.74 -50.66
C LYS A 38 21.62 49.47 -50.79
N THR A 39 21.82 48.68 -51.84
CA THR A 39 21.13 47.41 -52.05
C THR A 39 21.51 46.40 -50.97
N SER A 40 22.80 46.26 -50.65
CA SER A 40 23.27 45.39 -49.56
C SER A 40 22.71 45.81 -48.21
N LEU A 41 22.69 47.11 -47.91
CA LEU A 41 22.13 47.65 -46.67
C LEU A 41 20.63 47.35 -46.55
N SER A 42 19.88 47.46 -47.65
CA SER A 42 18.45 47.09 -47.66
C SER A 42 18.23 45.61 -47.40
N GLY A 43 19.08 44.72 -47.96
CA GLY A 43 19.05 43.28 -47.72
C GLY A 43 19.44 42.90 -46.28
N MET A 44 20.43 43.59 -45.71
CA MET A 44 20.80 43.41 -44.30
C MET A 44 19.71 43.91 -43.36
N SER A 45 19.03 45.01 -43.70
CA SER A 45 17.94 45.55 -42.90
C SER A 45 16.75 44.59 -42.84
N SER A 46 16.39 43.95 -43.96
CA SER A 46 15.31 42.96 -43.98
C SER A 46 15.71 41.68 -43.24
N ALA A 47 16.95 41.20 -43.38
CA ALA A 47 17.46 40.07 -42.61
C ALA A 47 17.43 40.34 -41.09
N LYS A 48 17.79 41.56 -40.66
CA LYS A 48 17.70 41.99 -39.26
C LYS A 48 16.27 41.90 -38.72
N THR A 49 15.28 42.40 -39.46
CA THR A 49 13.87 42.34 -39.04
C THR A 49 13.37 40.90 -38.89
N ILE A 50 13.81 39.99 -39.77
CA ILE A 50 13.45 38.56 -39.67
C ILE A 50 14.03 37.94 -38.40
N ILE A 51 15.30 38.22 -38.08
CA ILE A 51 15.97 37.70 -36.88
C ILE A 51 15.30 38.26 -35.62
N GLU A 52 14.97 39.55 -35.58
CA GLU A 52 14.24 40.17 -34.47
C GLU A 52 12.87 39.51 -34.26
N ALA A 53 12.14 39.21 -35.34
CA ALA A 53 10.88 38.48 -35.28
C ALA A 53 11.07 37.05 -34.74
N GLN A 54 12.07 36.31 -35.23
CA GLN A 54 12.38 34.95 -34.73
C GLN A 54 12.78 34.96 -33.25
N LEU A 55 13.58 35.94 -32.82
CA LEU A 55 13.99 36.10 -31.42
C LEU A 55 12.78 36.36 -30.52
N SER A 56 11.87 37.26 -30.91
CA SER A 56 10.65 37.53 -30.15
C SER A 56 9.74 36.31 -30.03
N ALA A 57 9.61 35.51 -31.10
CA ALA A 57 8.84 34.28 -31.08
C ALA A 57 9.45 33.22 -30.14
N ALA A 58 10.78 33.06 -30.17
CA ALA A 58 11.49 32.15 -29.29
C ALA A 58 11.38 32.56 -27.80
N LEU A 59 11.50 33.87 -27.51
CA LEU A 59 11.30 34.40 -26.15
C LEU A 59 9.89 34.13 -25.63
N SER A 60 8.87 34.35 -26.46
CA SER A 60 7.48 34.02 -26.11
C SER A 60 7.30 32.53 -25.77
N GLN A 61 7.89 31.64 -26.57
CA GLN A 61 7.87 30.20 -26.28
C GLN A 61 8.59 29.83 -24.99
N ILE A 62 9.74 30.45 -24.69
CA ILE A 62 10.48 30.22 -23.44
C ILE A 62 9.63 30.66 -22.25
N THR A 63 9.05 31.85 -22.29
CA THR A 63 8.19 32.35 -21.20
C THR A 63 6.97 31.45 -20.96
N GLY A 64 6.36 30.91 -22.03
CA GLY A 64 5.26 29.95 -21.90
C GLY A 64 5.68 28.62 -21.26
N LYS A 65 6.89 28.13 -21.60
CA LYS A 65 7.45 26.93 -20.97
C LYS A 65 7.82 27.15 -19.52
N ASP A 66 8.40 28.30 -19.18
CA ASP A 66 8.73 28.66 -17.80
C ASP A 66 7.47 28.70 -16.92
N GLN A 67 6.38 29.29 -17.43
CA GLN A 67 5.10 29.27 -16.73
C GLN A 67 4.59 27.84 -16.50
N HIS A 68 4.65 26.99 -17.53
CA HIS A 68 4.23 25.59 -17.39
C HIS A 68 5.07 24.81 -16.38
N ILE A 69 6.39 25.05 -16.33
CA ILE A 69 7.29 24.48 -15.33
C ILE A 69 6.89 24.94 -13.92
N THR A 70 6.57 26.23 -13.74
CA THR A 70 6.13 26.73 -12.44
C THR A 70 4.81 26.11 -11.99
N ASP A 71 3.87 25.89 -12.91
CA ASP A 71 2.57 25.26 -12.62
C ASP A 71 2.76 23.79 -12.21
N ILE A 72 3.57 23.02 -12.96
CA ILE A 72 3.90 21.63 -12.62
C ILE A 72 4.59 21.54 -11.25
N ASN A 73 5.56 22.43 -10.98
CA ASN A 73 6.28 22.43 -9.70
C ASN A 73 5.33 22.72 -8.52
N LYS A 74 4.34 23.58 -8.75
CA LYS A 74 3.30 23.85 -7.75
C LYS A 74 2.43 22.61 -7.50
N GLU A 75 1.91 21.98 -8.56
CA GLU A 75 1.12 20.75 -8.44
C GLU A 75 1.91 19.63 -7.74
N LEU A 76 3.20 19.49 -8.06
CA LEU A 76 4.08 18.52 -7.42
C LEU A 76 4.24 18.79 -5.92
N THR A 77 4.39 20.06 -5.53
CA THR A 77 4.52 20.46 -4.13
C THR A 77 3.23 20.21 -3.34
N ASP A 78 2.08 20.52 -3.94
CA ASP A 78 0.77 20.28 -3.35
C ASP A 78 0.50 18.77 -3.16
N ALA A 79 0.88 17.96 -4.16
CA ALA A 79 0.79 16.50 -4.08
C ALA A 79 1.71 15.92 -2.99
N LEU A 80 2.96 16.39 -2.90
CA LEU A 80 3.90 15.95 -1.87
C LEU A 80 3.40 16.29 -0.45
N THR A 81 2.87 17.49 -0.26
CA THR A 81 2.28 17.91 1.02
C THR A 81 1.11 17.00 1.39
N SER A 82 0.24 16.71 0.43
CA SER A 82 -0.89 15.79 0.62
C SER A 82 -0.44 14.37 1.00
N ILE A 83 0.63 13.86 0.40
CA ILE A 83 1.20 12.55 0.74
C ILE A 83 1.71 12.52 2.18
N VAL A 84 2.39 13.58 2.63
CA VAL A 84 2.88 13.68 4.01
C VAL A 84 1.72 13.67 5.00
N ASP A 85 0.68 14.47 4.73
CA ASP A 85 -0.51 14.54 5.59
C ASP A 85 -1.26 13.20 5.66
N LEU A 86 -1.40 12.49 4.53
CA LEU A 86 -2.04 11.18 4.47
C LEU A 86 -1.23 10.13 5.27
N LYS A 87 0.10 10.13 5.15
CA LYS A 87 0.97 9.25 5.94
C LYS A 87 0.86 9.51 7.45
N ALA A 88 0.76 10.78 7.85
CA ALA A 88 0.58 11.14 9.26
C ALA A 88 -0.79 10.66 9.80
N LYS A 89 -1.86 10.80 9.00
CA LYS A 89 -3.20 10.29 9.34
C LYS A 89 -3.23 8.77 9.46
N ILE A 90 -2.58 8.06 8.54
CA ILE A 90 -2.42 6.60 8.58
C ILE A 90 -1.76 6.18 9.90
N THR A 91 -0.64 6.80 10.26
CA THR A 91 0.11 6.46 11.47
C THR A 91 -0.75 6.66 12.72
N THR A 92 -1.41 7.81 12.82
CA THR A 92 -2.31 8.14 13.93
C THR A 92 -3.52 7.18 13.99
N GLY A 93 -4.03 6.77 12.83
CA GLY A 93 -5.13 5.82 12.71
C GLY A 93 -4.74 4.43 13.20
N GLU A 94 -3.55 3.93 12.84
CA GLU A 94 -3.03 2.65 13.32
C GLU A 94 -2.79 2.68 14.84
N ASP A 95 -2.26 3.77 15.40
CA ASP A 95 -2.11 3.92 16.85
C ASP A 95 -3.44 3.87 17.59
N LEU A 96 -4.48 4.50 17.02
CA LEU A 96 -5.83 4.44 17.58
C LEU A 96 -6.43 3.04 17.46
N ARG A 97 -6.25 2.36 16.31
CA ARG A 97 -6.68 0.98 16.11
C ARG A 97 -6.05 0.06 17.16
N LYS A 98 -4.74 0.13 17.39
CA LYS A 98 -4.03 -0.65 18.41
C LYS A 98 -4.61 -0.44 19.81
N LYS A 99 -4.87 0.82 20.19
CA LYS A 99 -5.49 1.16 21.49
C LYS A 99 -6.89 0.60 21.64
N LEU A 100 -7.73 0.76 20.62
CA LEU A 100 -9.11 0.27 20.63
C LEU A 100 -9.15 -1.27 20.63
N HIS A 101 -8.30 -1.91 19.84
CA HIS A 101 -8.19 -3.36 19.78
C HIS A 101 -7.79 -3.95 21.14
N ASN A 102 -6.75 -3.40 21.76
CA ASN A 102 -6.39 -3.80 23.12
C ASN A 102 -7.55 -3.58 24.10
N LYS A 103 -8.28 -2.47 23.98
CA LYS A 103 -9.42 -2.21 24.87
C LYS A 103 -10.55 -3.23 24.70
N VAL A 104 -10.83 -3.63 23.46
CA VAL A 104 -11.82 -4.68 23.17
C VAL A 104 -11.39 -6.01 23.79
N LEU A 105 -10.11 -6.38 23.68
CA LEU A 105 -9.59 -7.61 24.29
C LEU A 105 -9.64 -7.58 25.82
N GLU A 106 -9.25 -6.47 26.46
CA GLU A 106 -9.38 -6.29 27.91
C GLU A 106 -10.83 -6.46 28.39
N LEU A 107 -11.79 -5.88 27.65
CA LEU A 107 -13.21 -5.97 27.97
C LEU A 107 -13.79 -7.37 27.77
N LYS A 108 -13.30 -8.11 26.77
CA LYS A 108 -13.62 -9.53 26.59
C LYS A 108 -12.96 -10.43 27.64
N GLY A 109 -11.93 -9.95 28.33
CA GLY A 109 -11.15 -10.69 29.31
C GLY A 109 -9.81 -11.18 28.72
N ASN A 110 -8.74 -11.00 29.50
CA ASN A 110 -7.38 -11.39 29.12
C ASN A 110 -7.18 -12.91 29.10
N ILE A 111 -7.99 -13.65 29.86
CA ILE A 111 -8.02 -15.12 29.88
C ILE A 111 -9.38 -15.53 29.36
N ARG A 112 -9.40 -16.30 28.27
CA ARG A 112 -10.61 -16.82 27.65
C ARG A 112 -10.53 -18.33 27.52
N VAL A 113 -11.64 -18.99 27.76
CA VAL A 113 -11.80 -20.44 27.68
C VAL A 113 -12.88 -20.75 26.67
N PHE A 114 -12.49 -21.42 25.58
CA PHE A 114 -13.41 -21.90 24.56
C PHE A 114 -13.62 -23.41 24.72
N CYS A 115 -14.88 -23.84 24.63
CA CYS A 115 -15.22 -25.26 24.55
C CYS A 115 -15.41 -25.63 23.09
N ARG A 116 -14.77 -26.70 22.62
CA ARG A 116 -14.99 -27.22 21.27
C ARG A 116 -15.38 -28.68 21.32
N VAL A 117 -16.55 -28.99 20.80
CA VAL A 117 -17.08 -30.35 20.66
C VAL A 117 -16.84 -30.80 19.23
N ARG A 118 -16.00 -31.83 19.04
CA ARG A 118 -15.76 -32.41 17.72
C ARG A 118 -16.97 -33.22 17.22
N PRO A 119 -17.18 -33.34 15.90
CA PRO A 119 -18.13 -34.31 15.36
C PRO A 119 -17.71 -35.75 15.67
N LEU A 120 -18.69 -36.65 15.65
CA LEU A 120 -18.46 -38.09 15.78
C LEU A 120 -17.74 -38.61 14.53
N LEU A 121 -16.84 -39.57 14.73
CA LEU A 121 -16.19 -40.28 13.62
C LEU A 121 -17.16 -41.33 13.06
N ALA A 122 -16.98 -41.73 11.80
CA ALA A 122 -17.84 -42.73 11.16
C ALA A 122 -17.98 -44.02 11.99
N ASP A 123 -16.88 -44.53 12.53
CA ASP A 123 -16.87 -45.72 13.39
C ASP A 123 -17.65 -45.53 14.70
N GLU A 124 -17.73 -44.29 15.21
CA GLU A 124 -18.48 -43.94 16.42
C GLU A 124 -19.97 -43.84 16.13
N ILE A 125 -20.34 -43.30 14.98
CA ILE A 125 -21.73 -43.22 14.51
C ILE A 125 -22.32 -44.63 14.35
N VAL A 126 -21.57 -45.54 13.71
CA VAL A 126 -22.01 -46.95 13.55
C VAL A 126 -22.22 -47.62 14.91
N LYS A 127 -21.30 -47.40 15.87
CA LYS A 127 -21.43 -47.91 17.24
C LYS A 127 -22.60 -47.29 18.01
N ASN A 128 -23.02 -46.09 17.62
CA ASN A 128 -24.15 -45.37 18.20
C ASN A 128 -25.48 -45.65 17.48
N GLY A 129 -25.57 -46.73 16.68
CA GLY A 129 -26.79 -47.09 15.96
C GLY A 129 -27.13 -46.12 14.83
N ASP A 130 -26.11 -45.70 14.06
CA ASP A 130 -26.20 -44.75 12.95
C ASP A 130 -26.76 -43.37 13.31
N SER A 131 -26.66 -43.00 14.60
CA SER A 131 -27.06 -41.68 15.10
C SER A 131 -25.85 -40.76 15.28
N ASP A 132 -25.86 -39.64 14.58
CA ASP A 132 -24.83 -38.57 14.66
C ASP A 132 -24.99 -37.67 15.92
N SER A 133 -25.92 -38.01 16.82
CA SER A 133 -26.19 -37.24 18.03
C SER A 133 -25.37 -37.73 19.23
N ILE A 134 -24.71 -36.80 19.91
CA ILE A 134 -24.01 -37.06 21.18
C ILE A 134 -25.07 -37.07 22.30
N LEU A 135 -25.57 -38.26 22.64
CA LEU A 135 -26.74 -38.46 23.52
C LEU A 135 -26.63 -37.83 24.93
N HIS A 136 -25.43 -37.59 25.42
CA HIS A 136 -25.16 -37.09 26.77
C HIS A 136 -24.72 -35.62 26.80
N LEU A 137 -24.82 -34.89 25.68
CA LEU A 137 -24.32 -33.52 25.56
C LEU A 137 -25.36 -32.64 24.86
N ASN A 138 -25.71 -31.55 25.50
CA ASN A 138 -26.70 -30.59 25.03
C ASN A 138 -26.09 -29.18 25.01
N ILE A 139 -26.08 -28.53 23.85
CA ILE A 139 -25.59 -27.16 23.71
C ILE A 139 -26.76 -26.21 23.96
N LEU A 140 -26.75 -25.52 25.09
CA LEU A 140 -27.85 -24.65 25.52
C LEU A 140 -27.79 -23.29 24.82
N SER A 141 -26.58 -22.76 24.65
CA SER A 141 -26.32 -21.46 24.05
C SER A 141 -24.89 -21.40 23.47
N GLU A 142 -24.51 -20.24 22.94
CA GLU A 142 -23.14 -19.97 22.49
C GLU A 142 -22.11 -20.00 23.63
N ASN A 143 -22.53 -19.98 24.89
CA ASN A 143 -21.65 -19.90 26.05
C ASN A 143 -21.85 -21.05 27.04
N SER A 144 -22.95 -21.79 26.97
CA SER A 144 -23.29 -22.84 27.94
C SER A 144 -23.53 -24.18 27.27
N ILE A 145 -23.03 -25.23 27.93
CA ILE A 145 -23.20 -26.63 27.54
C ILE A 145 -23.60 -27.45 28.77
N GLU A 146 -24.48 -28.42 28.56
CA GLU A 146 -25.02 -29.30 29.59
C GLU A 146 -24.63 -30.75 29.28
N LEU A 147 -24.04 -31.42 30.26
CA LEU A 147 -23.66 -32.84 30.19
C LEU A 147 -24.60 -33.64 31.07
N LEU A 148 -25.31 -34.61 30.48
CA LEU A 148 -26.15 -35.55 31.21
C LEU A 148 -25.28 -36.68 31.76
N LYS A 149 -25.32 -36.92 33.07
CA LYS A 149 -24.69 -38.11 33.65
C LYS A 149 -25.49 -39.35 33.25
N GLY A 150 -24.86 -40.26 32.51
CA GLY A 150 -25.36 -41.62 32.33
C GLY A 150 -25.57 -42.28 33.69
N THR A 151 -26.66 -43.04 33.82
CA THR A 151 -27.12 -43.65 35.07
C THR A 151 -26.02 -44.43 35.81
N ALA A 152 -26.02 -44.28 37.15
CA ALA A 152 -25.29 -45.03 38.20
C ALA A 152 -24.00 -44.39 38.76
N ASN A 153 -24.14 -43.85 39.98
CA ASN A 153 -23.11 -43.71 41.02
C ASN A 153 -21.78 -43.03 40.66
N CYS A 154 -21.81 -41.73 40.35
CA CYS A 154 -20.63 -40.89 40.56
C CYS A 154 -20.91 -39.87 41.67
N ASP A 155 -20.26 -40.07 42.81
CA ASP A 155 -20.36 -39.23 43.99
C ASP A 155 -20.09 -37.77 43.60
N THR A 156 -21.07 -36.92 43.88
CA THR A 156 -21.09 -35.48 43.63
C THR A 156 -20.11 -34.70 44.51
N SER A 157 -19.27 -35.38 45.30
CA SER A 157 -18.33 -34.80 46.26
C SER A 157 -17.06 -34.21 45.62
N SER A 158 -16.74 -34.54 44.37
CA SER A 158 -15.48 -34.10 43.71
C SER A 158 -15.61 -32.85 42.83
N MET A 159 -16.83 -32.35 42.59
CA MET A 159 -17.07 -31.17 41.75
C MET A 159 -17.85 -30.10 42.53
N SER A 160 -17.20 -29.59 43.58
CA SER A 160 -17.69 -28.47 44.38
C SER A 160 -17.75 -27.20 43.51
N GLY A 161 -18.95 -26.74 43.16
CA GLY A 161 -19.17 -25.45 42.49
C GLY A 161 -20.12 -25.46 41.28
N LEU A 162 -20.46 -26.62 40.73
CA LEU A 162 -21.33 -26.71 39.55
C LEU A 162 -22.82 -26.83 39.95
N LYS A 163 -23.67 -26.01 39.33
CA LYS A 163 -25.13 -26.04 39.55
C LYS A 163 -25.70 -27.34 38.96
N SER A 164 -25.92 -28.34 39.82
CA SER A 164 -26.64 -29.55 39.41
C SER A 164 -28.11 -29.19 39.22
N ARG A 165 -28.63 -29.31 37.99
CA ARG A 165 -30.09 -29.29 37.77
C ARG A 165 -30.61 -30.66 38.21
N GLY A 166 -31.82 -30.70 38.80
CA GLY A 166 -32.38 -31.86 39.53
C GLY A 166 -32.45 -33.21 38.79
N ASN A 167 -32.02 -33.29 37.53
CA ASN A 167 -31.96 -34.50 36.70
C ASN A 167 -30.55 -35.12 36.58
N GLY A 168 -29.57 -34.73 37.41
CA GLY A 168 -28.20 -35.25 37.31
C GLY A 168 -27.41 -34.68 36.12
N ALA A 169 -27.89 -33.60 35.51
CA ALA A 169 -27.20 -32.85 34.48
C ALA A 169 -26.30 -31.77 35.09
N VAL A 170 -25.12 -31.59 34.51
CA VAL A 170 -24.13 -30.61 34.92
C VAL A 170 -23.96 -29.57 33.81
N GLU A 171 -24.20 -28.30 34.15
CA GLU A 171 -24.02 -27.18 33.23
C GLU A 171 -22.63 -26.55 33.39
N PHE A 172 -21.96 -26.27 32.28
CA PHE A 172 -20.69 -25.58 32.20
C PHE A 172 -20.82 -24.32 31.34
N THR A 173 -20.22 -23.23 31.80
CA THR A 173 -20.20 -21.94 31.09
C THR A 173 -18.79 -21.60 30.65
N TYR A 174 -18.66 -21.12 29.42
CA TYR A 174 -17.43 -20.77 28.72
C TYR A 174 -17.59 -19.41 28.03
N ASP A 175 -16.48 -18.84 27.54
CA ASP A 175 -16.54 -17.60 26.74
C ASP A 175 -17.16 -17.84 25.37
N ARG A 176 -16.98 -19.05 24.83
CA ARG A 176 -17.66 -19.53 23.62
C ARG A 176 -17.66 -21.06 23.54
N VAL A 177 -18.74 -21.62 23.00
CA VAL A 177 -18.95 -23.06 22.78
C VAL A 177 -19.12 -23.33 21.29
N PHE A 178 -18.17 -24.06 20.71
CA PHE A 178 -18.19 -24.54 19.34
C PHE A 178 -18.73 -25.96 19.31
N GLY A 179 -19.99 -26.13 18.86
CA GLY A 179 -20.57 -27.43 18.59
C GLY A 179 -19.98 -28.16 17.36
N PRO A 180 -20.36 -29.44 17.14
CA PRO A 180 -19.83 -30.30 16.07
C PRO A 180 -19.88 -29.74 14.64
N LYS A 181 -20.80 -28.81 14.39
CA LYS A 181 -21.02 -28.19 13.07
C LYS A 181 -20.07 -27.02 12.79
N HIS A 182 -19.36 -26.51 13.80
CA HIS A 182 -18.43 -25.40 13.63
C HIS A 182 -17.14 -25.87 12.96
N THR A 183 -16.74 -25.11 11.95
CA THR A 183 -15.57 -25.34 11.13
C THR A 183 -14.29 -24.83 11.79
N GLN A 184 -13.14 -25.14 11.19
CA GLN A 184 -11.86 -24.58 11.61
C GLN A 184 -11.80 -23.05 11.42
N ALA A 185 -12.51 -22.53 10.41
CA ALA A 185 -12.58 -21.10 10.16
C ALA A 185 -13.36 -20.36 11.26
N ASP A 186 -14.48 -20.93 11.72
CA ASP A 186 -15.29 -20.34 12.80
C ASP A 186 -14.49 -20.24 14.11
N VAL A 187 -13.68 -21.26 14.41
CA VAL A 187 -12.78 -21.25 15.57
C VAL A 187 -11.67 -20.21 15.39
N PHE A 188 -11.09 -20.14 14.18
CA PHE A 188 -10.01 -19.19 13.90
C PHE A 188 -10.47 -17.73 13.94
N GLU A 189 -11.72 -17.43 13.61
CA GLU A 189 -12.27 -16.07 13.68
C GLU A 189 -12.12 -15.45 15.08
N GLU A 190 -12.36 -16.23 16.14
CA GLU A 190 -12.14 -15.77 17.53
C GLU A 190 -10.67 -15.62 17.93
N VAL A 191 -9.82 -16.48 17.36
CA VAL A 191 -8.38 -16.50 17.64
C VAL A 191 -7.65 -15.42 16.84
N SER A 192 -8.17 -15.02 15.68
CA SER A 192 -7.57 -14.00 14.79
C SER A 192 -7.33 -12.66 15.49
N GLN A 193 -8.23 -12.27 16.41
CA GLN A 193 -8.08 -11.07 17.23
C GLN A 193 -6.86 -11.15 18.17
N LEU A 194 -6.53 -12.35 18.67
CA LEU A 194 -5.33 -12.56 19.45
C LEU A 194 -4.08 -12.49 18.57
N VAL A 195 -4.12 -13.05 17.37
CA VAL A 195 -3.01 -12.92 16.39
C VAL A 195 -2.72 -11.44 16.10
N GLN A 196 -3.75 -10.62 15.89
CA GLN A 196 -3.58 -9.17 15.73
C GLN A 196 -2.95 -8.51 16.96
N SER A 197 -3.34 -8.94 18.17
CA SER A 197 -2.73 -8.45 19.41
C SER A 197 -1.23 -8.76 19.49
N ALA A 198 -0.81 -9.92 18.97
CA ALA A 198 0.59 -10.29 18.91
C ALA A 198 1.38 -9.38 17.95
N LEU A 199 0.82 -9.08 16.79
CA LEU A 199 1.40 -8.11 15.84
C LEU A 199 1.46 -6.69 16.40
N ASP A 200 0.50 -6.34 17.26
CA ASP A 200 0.46 -5.04 17.93
C ASP A 200 1.44 -4.93 19.12
N GLY A 201 2.18 -6.01 19.44
CA GLY A 201 3.25 -6.03 20.44
C GLY A 201 2.88 -6.65 21.79
N TYR A 202 1.79 -7.41 21.88
CA TYR A 202 1.37 -8.08 23.11
C TYR A 202 1.72 -9.56 23.10
N ASN A 203 2.02 -10.12 24.28
CA ASN A 203 2.23 -11.55 24.42
C ASN A 203 0.89 -12.28 24.41
N VAL A 204 0.79 -13.29 23.55
CA VAL A 204 -0.41 -14.09 23.37
C VAL A 204 -0.04 -15.56 23.52
N CYS A 205 -0.92 -16.30 24.19
CA CYS A 205 -0.75 -17.73 24.35
C CYS A 205 -2.07 -18.46 24.08
N VAL A 206 -2.00 -19.53 23.28
CA VAL A 206 -3.14 -20.36 22.92
C VAL A 206 -2.77 -21.81 23.21
N PHE A 207 -3.58 -22.48 24.02
CA PHE A 207 -3.40 -23.89 24.37
C PHE A 207 -4.66 -24.68 24.00
N ALA A 208 -4.44 -25.89 23.51
CA ALA A 208 -5.51 -26.87 23.33
C ALA A 208 -5.46 -27.89 24.47
N TYR A 209 -6.56 -28.03 25.21
CA TYR A 209 -6.67 -28.96 26.33
C TYR A 209 -7.79 -29.99 26.09
N GLY A 210 -7.59 -31.22 26.58
CA GLY A 210 -8.55 -32.31 26.45
C GLY A 210 -7.87 -33.68 26.43
N GLN A 211 -8.68 -34.75 26.52
CA GLN A 211 -8.17 -36.13 26.47
C GLN A 211 -7.63 -36.52 25.07
N THR A 212 -6.93 -37.64 24.97
CA THR A 212 -6.54 -38.22 23.68
C THR A 212 -7.79 -38.51 22.84
N GLY A 213 -7.76 -38.16 21.55
CA GLY A 213 -8.90 -38.31 20.64
C GLY A 213 -9.97 -37.21 20.75
N SER A 214 -9.80 -36.18 21.59
CA SER A 214 -10.77 -35.07 21.70
C SER A 214 -10.67 -34.01 20.59
N GLY A 215 -9.66 -34.11 19.71
CA GLY A 215 -9.47 -33.15 18.60
C GLY A 215 -8.49 -32.01 18.88
N LYS A 216 -7.59 -32.12 19.87
CA LYS A 216 -6.53 -31.11 20.13
C LYS A 216 -5.65 -30.84 18.90
N THR A 217 -5.01 -31.88 18.36
CA THR A 217 -4.16 -31.80 17.16
C THR A 217 -4.94 -31.31 15.95
N TYR A 218 -6.16 -31.80 15.75
CA TYR A 218 -7.05 -31.30 14.70
C TYR A 218 -7.35 -29.80 14.86
N THR A 219 -7.50 -29.29 16.08
CA THR A 219 -7.75 -27.85 16.31
C THR A 219 -6.52 -27.01 16.01
N MET A 220 -5.34 -27.45 16.46
CA MET A 220 -4.10 -26.67 16.32
C MET A 220 -3.50 -26.77 14.91
N GLU A 221 -3.37 -27.98 14.36
CA GLU A 221 -2.73 -28.23 13.07
C GLU A 221 -3.75 -28.39 11.94
N GLY A 222 -4.86 -29.07 12.21
CA GLY A 222 -5.86 -29.40 11.19
C GLY A 222 -5.53 -30.66 10.41
N VAL A 223 -6.10 -30.76 9.21
CA VAL A 223 -5.74 -31.82 8.25
C VAL A 223 -4.63 -31.29 7.35
N PRO A 224 -3.49 -32.01 7.23
CA PRO A 224 -2.43 -31.65 6.30
C PRO A 224 -2.98 -31.46 4.88
N ASP A 225 -2.46 -30.47 4.16
CA ASP A 225 -2.80 -30.16 2.76
C ASP A 225 -4.28 -29.80 2.48
N SER A 226 -5.14 -29.68 3.50
CA SER A 226 -6.51 -29.17 3.36
C SER A 226 -6.59 -27.70 3.76
N LEU A 227 -6.89 -26.81 2.80
CA LEU A 227 -7.12 -25.39 3.08
C LEU A 227 -8.41 -25.16 3.90
N GLN A 228 -9.41 -26.01 3.71
CA GLN A 228 -10.67 -25.93 4.44
C GLN A 228 -10.48 -26.36 5.90
N ASP A 229 -9.69 -27.41 6.13
CA ASP A 229 -9.52 -28.00 7.46
C ASP A 229 -8.21 -27.63 8.15
N ALA A 230 -7.45 -26.68 7.58
CA ALA A 230 -6.28 -26.09 8.21
C ALA A 230 -6.60 -25.58 9.63
N GLY A 231 -5.75 -25.92 10.60
CA GLY A 231 -5.92 -25.54 12.00
C GLY A 231 -5.51 -24.12 12.34
N ILE A 232 -5.45 -23.82 13.63
CA ILE A 232 -5.09 -22.51 14.16
C ILE A 232 -3.67 -22.10 13.73
N ILE A 233 -2.69 -23.01 13.79
CA ILE A 233 -1.28 -22.72 13.47
C ILE A 233 -1.13 -22.29 12.01
N PRO A 234 -1.50 -23.10 10.99
CA PRO A 234 -1.33 -22.70 9.60
C PRO A 234 -2.14 -21.45 9.23
N ARG A 235 -3.35 -21.26 9.79
CA ARG A 235 -4.14 -20.04 9.58
C ARG A 235 -3.49 -18.81 10.20
N THR A 236 -2.91 -18.95 11.40
CA THR A 236 -2.16 -17.88 12.06
C THR A 236 -0.97 -17.44 11.21
N VAL A 237 -0.21 -18.40 10.66
CA VAL A 237 0.94 -18.10 9.80
C VAL A 237 0.50 -17.30 8.57
N THR A 238 -0.53 -17.77 7.85
CA THR A 238 -1.07 -17.04 6.68
C THR A 238 -1.54 -15.64 7.05
N HIS A 239 -2.25 -15.50 8.18
CA HIS A 239 -2.75 -14.21 8.65
C HIS A 239 -1.61 -13.24 9.01
N ILE A 240 -0.57 -13.71 9.71
CA ILE A 240 0.61 -12.92 10.05
C ILE A 240 1.28 -12.38 8.79
N PHE A 241 1.55 -13.22 7.79
CA PHE A 241 2.21 -12.77 6.56
C PHE A 241 1.33 -11.81 5.75
N THR A 242 0.03 -12.05 5.70
CA THR A 242 -0.93 -11.15 5.03
C THR A 242 -0.92 -9.76 5.67
N GLU A 243 -0.92 -9.71 7.00
CA GLU A 243 -0.95 -8.46 7.74
C GLU A 243 0.39 -7.72 7.69
N ILE A 244 1.51 -8.44 7.69
CA ILE A 244 2.85 -7.85 7.48
C ILE A 244 2.94 -7.21 6.09
N GLU A 245 2.45 -7.87 5.04
CA GLU A 245 2.43 -7.28 3.69
C GLU A 245 1.59 -6.01 3.66
N ARG A 246 0.40 -6.02 4.28
CA ARG A 246 -0.46 -4.83 4.42
C ARG A 246 0.26 -3.70 5.16
N LEU A 247 0.94 -4.00 6.25
CA LEU A 247 1.62 -3.00 7.08
C LEU A 247 2.92 -2.48 6.44
N LYS A 248 3.53 -3.25 5.55
CA LYS A 248 4.69 -2.82 4.76
C LYS A 248 4.38 -1.63 3.86
N GLU A 249 3.17 -1.57 3.27
CA GLU A 249 2.69 -0.41 2.50
C GLU A 249 2.65 0.87 3.34
N HIS A 250 2.49 0.71 4.66
CA HIS A 250 2.43 1.79 5.63
C HIS A 250 3.80 2.09 6.28
N GLY A 251 4.88 1.45 5.82
CA GLY A 251 6.26 1.69 6.27
C GLY A 251 6.70 0.86 7.48
N TRP A 252 5.95 -0.17 7.87
CA TRP A 252 6.36 -1.07 8.95
C TRP A 252 7.25 -2.21 8.43
N GLU A 253 8.27 -2.55 9.21
CA GLU A 253 9.14 -3.70 8.95
C GLU A 253 9.03 -4.68 10.13
N TYR A 254 8.88 -5.97 9.81
CA TYR A 254 8.75 -7.04 10.79
C TYR A 254 9.84 -8.10 10.58
N GLN A 255 10.40 -8.59 11.68
CA GLN A 255 11.25 -9.78 11.72
C GLN A 255 10.51 -10.88 12.48
N ILE A 256 10.42 -12.06 11.88
CA ILE A 256 9.75 -13.23 12.47
C ILE A 256 10.80 -14.28 12.81
N GLU A 257 10.74 -14.77 14.04
CA GLU A 257 11.51 -15.92 14.50
C GLU A 257 10.54 -17.00 14.99
N THR A 258 10.87 -18.26 14.74
CA THR A 258 10.02 -19.40 15.11
C THR A 258 10.88 -20.47 15.77
N SER A 259 10.36 -21.04 16.86
CA SER A 259 10.95 -22.18 17.55
C SER A 259 9.86 -23.21 17.82
N PHE A 260 10.25 -24.49 17.82
CA PHE A 260 9.36 -25.59 18.13
C PHE A 260 10.03 -26.44 19.22
N LEU A 261 9.27 -26.73 20.28
CA LEU A 261 9.71 -27.48 21.44
C LEU A 261 8.63 -28.51 21.78
N GLU A 262 9.06 -29.73 22.09
CA GLU A 262 8.24 -30.74 22.72
C GLU A 262 8.73 -30.92 24.15
N ILE A 263 7.80 -30.97 25.11
CA ILE A 263 8.10 -31.27 26.51
C ILE A 263 7.49 -32.64 26.81
N TYR A 264 8.33 -33.60 27.14
CA TYR A 264 7.92 -34.95 27.53
C TYR A 264 8.55 -35.31 28.88
N ASN A 265 7.69 -35.55 29.89
CA ASN A 265 8.11 -35.82 31.27
C ASN A 265 9.07 -34.76 31.84
N GLU A 266 8.71 -33.47 31.71
CA GLU A 266 9.52 -32.34 32.21
C GLU A 266 10.92 -32.23 31.57
N THR A 267 11.11 -32.83 30.39
CA THR A 267 12.34 -32.77 29.58
C THR A 267 12.04 -32.38 28.14
#